data_AF-A0A7S3K7M3-F1
#
_entry.id   AF-A0A7S3K7M3-F1
#
_cell.length_a   1.000
_cell.length_b   1.000
_cell.length_c   1.000
_cell.angle_alpha   90.00
_cell.angle_beta   90.00
_cell.angle_gamma   90.00
#
_symmetry.space_group_name_H-M   'P 1'
#
loop_
_entity.id
_entity.type
_entity.pdbx_description
1 polymer ?
#
loop_
_entity_poly.entity_id
_entity_poly.type
_entity_poly.pdbx_seq_one_letter_code
_entity_poly.pdbx_strand_id
1 'polypeptide(L)'
;MVKNGNCPECRDKVKSIKRNHLINSMIDAHLKENPDQTKNDDTKLVQDDSDCFTNAVVTITAAKKLKKEHDKKIAEEKKKRKKTPQKSLKKSKEENKEESKEENKKEEEKKEESKGRAKAFRPKCKNCEKSINGFQCDENTRHVVCTACKVAFPLTGKPGIQPQCICCKNYFCHQHWPCRRQTTNKVSSLETFPFVGIPQDALSKNSYEQTVLKDFVRGNKFTNIQFKNDIFTRMEADQNWDITDALGVKQTLRKNSSIC
;
A
#
# COMPACT_ATOMS: atom_id res chain seq x y z
N MET A 1 34.24 3.93 -5.02
CA MET A 1 32.94 3.81 -4.30
C MET A 1 31.95 4.81 -4.90
N VAL A 2 30.78 4.34 -5.34
CA VAL A 2 29.78 5.18 -6.03
C VAL A 2 29.10 6.10 -5.01
N LYS A 3 29.32 7.41 -5.14
CA LYS A 3 28.75 8.45 -4.28
C LYS A 3 27.27 8.66 -4.61
N ASN A 4 26.39 7.83 -4.06
CA ASN A 4 24.95 7.99 -4.26
C ASN A 4 24.42 9.15 -3.42
N GLY A 5 23.99 10.23 -4.08
CA GLY A 5 23.31 11.38 -3.44
C GLY A 5 21.87 11.11 -2.99
N ASN A 6 21.52 9.84 -2.79
CA ASN A 6 20.19 9.40 -2.36
C ASN A 6 20.26 8.94 -0.91
N CYS A 7 19.21 9.24 -0.13
CA CYS A 7 19.07 8.77 1.24
C CYS A 7 19.02 7.23 1.25
N PRO A 8 19.83 6.55 2.08
CA PRO A 8 19.86 5.09 2.13
C PRO A 8 18.54 4.48 2.62
N GLU A 9 17.74 5.25 3.38
CA GLU A 9 16.53 4.75 4.04
C GLU A 9 15.27 4.97 3.19
N CYS A 10 15.08 6.19 2.66
CA CYS A 10 13.91 6.50 1.83
C CYS A 10 14.20 6.52 0.32
N ARG A 11 15.46 6.38 -0.11
CA ARG A 11 15.92 6.43 -1.51
C ARG A 11 15.66 7.76 -2.24
N ASP A 12 15.17 8.78 -1.55
CA ASP A 12 14.98 10.12 -2.10
C ASP A 12 16.31 10.86 -2.26
N LYS A 13 16.36 11.83 -3.18
CA LYS A 13 17.52 12.72 -3.35
C LYS A 13 17.72 13.55 -2.08
N VAL A 14 18.93 13.48 -1.51
CA VAL A 14 19.29 14.21 -0.30
C VAL A 14 19.31 15.71 -0.57
N LYS A 15 18.45 16.46 0.12
CA LYS A 15 18.33 17.93 -0.03
C LYS A 15 19.36 18.70 0.81
N SER A 16 19.73 18.15 1.96
CA SER A 16 20.73 18.72 2.87
C SER A 16 21.17 17.67 3.88
N ILE A 17 22.44 17.73 4.28
CA ILE A 17 22.99 16.98 5.41
C ILE A 17 23.37 17.98 6.48
N LYS A 18 22.99 17.73 7.73
CA LYS A 18 23.40 18.55 8.88
C LYS A 18 23.85 17.62 10.00
N ARG A 19 24.89 18.03 10.73
CA ARG A 19 25.30 17.34 11.95
C ARG A 19 24.18 17.45 12.98
N ASN A 20 23.83 16.34 13.60
CA ASN A 20 22.87 16.31 14.71
C ASN A 20 23.65 16.35 16.03
N HIS A 21 23.66 17.51 16.67
CA HIS A 21 24.43 17.73 17.90
C HIS A 21 23.98 16.84 19.06
N LEU A 22 22.71 16.46 19.11
CA LEU A 22 22.17 15.58 20.16
C LEU A 22 22.71 14.15 20.03
N ILE A 23 22.72 13.62 18.81
CA ILE A 23 23.25 12.28 18.53
C ILE A 23 24.76 12.24 18.82
N ASN A 24 25.50 13.27 18.38
CA ASN A 24 26.92 13.35 18.65
C ASN A 24 27.21 13.43 20.15
N SER A 25 26.45 14.24 20.90
CA SER A 25 26.60 14.34 22.35
C SER A 25 26.33 13.01 23.07
N MET A 26 25.39 12.20 22.57
CA MET A 26 25.13 10.86 23.11
C MET A 26 26.26 9.88 22.80
N ILE A 27 26.81 9.93 21.58
CA ILE A 27 27.95 9.10 21.18
C ILE A 27 29.18 9.45 22.02
N ASP A 28 29.45 10.74 22.24
CA ASP A 28 30.59 11.21 23.04
C ASP A 28 30.47 10.75 24.51
N ALA A 29 29.26 10.81 25.08
CA ALA A 29 29.00 10.29 26.42
C ALA A 29 29.23 8.76 26.50
N HIS A 30 28.72 8.01 25.52
CA HIS A 30 28.87 6.56 25.46
C HIS A 30 30.34 6.12 25.31
N LEU A 31 31.11 6.79 24.47
CA LEU A 31 32.54 6.53 24.29
C LEU A 31 33.38 6.92 25.51
N LYS A 32 32.93 7.91 26.28
CA LYS A 32 33.58 8.30 27.56
C LYS A 32 33.38 7.24 28.64
N GLU A 33 32.26 6.52 28.61
CA GLU A 33 31.94 5.44 29.54
C GLU A 33 32.54 4.09 29.10
N ASN A 34 32.86 3.92 27.81
CA ASN A 34 33.37 2.67 27.22
C ASN A 34 34.68 2.93 26.44
N PRO A 35 35.82 3.11 27.12
CA PRO A 35 37.10 3.43 26.49
C PRO A 35 37.66 2.30 25.61
N ASP A 36 37.25 1.05 25.85
CA ASP A 36 37.57 -0.14 25.04
C ASP A 36 36.89 -0.16 23.65
N GLN A 37 35.81 0.61 23.49
CA GLN A 37 35.10 0.78 22.21
C GLN A 37 35.64 1.96 21.39
N THR A 38 36.64 2.68 21.91
CA THR A 38 37.29 3.75 21.16
C THR A 38 38.23 3.15 20.11
N LYS A 39 38.00 3.49 18.84
CA LYS A 39 38.88 3.08 17.74
C LYS A 39 40.24 3.78 17.88
N ASN A 40 41.32 3.10 17.51
CA ASN A 40 42.68 3.66 17.46
C ASN A 40 42.73 4.90 16.53
N ASP A 41 43.53 5.91 16.89
CA ASP A 41 43.52 7.23 16.23
C ASP A 41 43.83 7.16 14.72
N ASP A 42 44.67 6.22 14.27
CA ASP A 42 44.96 6.00 12.85
C ASP A 42 43.75 5.51 12.06
N THR A 43 42.85 4.72 12.69
CA THR A 43 41.62 4.23 12.04
C THR A 43 40.49 5.26 12.05
N LYS A 44 40.47 6.19 13.00
CA LYS A 44 39.52 7.31 13.03
C LYS A 44 39.78 8.28 11.87
N LEU A 45 41.04 8.65 11.65
CA LEU A 45 41.41 9.59 10.58
C LEU A 45 41.05 9.07 9.18
N VAL A 46 41.31 7.79 8.91
CA VAL A 46 40.98 7.16 7.61
C VAL A 46 39.47 7.06 7.38
N GLN A 47 38.67 6.81 8.43
CA GLN A 47 37.22 6.77 8.31
C GLN A 47 36.61 8.16 8.17
N ASP A 48 37.06 9.15 8.93
CA ASP A 48 36.58 10.53 8.84
C ASP A 48 36.87 11.15 7.46
N ASP A 49 38.02 10.83 6.85
CA ASP A 49 38.34 11.22 5.47
C ASP A 49 37.41 10.55 4.45
N SER A 50 37.00 9.30 4.70
CA SER A 50 36.09 8.54 3.83
C SER A 50 34.62 8.95 4.00
N ASP A 51 34.22 9.35 5.21
CA ASP A 51 32.86 9.76 5.59
C ASP A 51 32.65 11.27 5.41
N CYS A 52 33.67 12.01 4.94
CA CYS A 52 33.50 13.41 4.58
C CYS A 52 32.68 13.55 3.28
N PHE A 53 31.42 13.93 3.43
CA PHE A 53 30.61 14.41 2.31
C PHE A 53 31.15 15.78 1.87
N THR A 54 32.13 15.78 0.97
CA THR A 54 32.67 17.01 0.37
C THR A 54 31.56 17.87 -0.24
N ASN A 55 31.65 19.20 -0.07
CA ASN A 55 30.71 20.19 -0.65
C ASN A 55 30.54 20.06 -2.18
N ALA A 56 31.41 19.32 -2.87
CA ALA A 56 31.27 18.98 -4.27
C ALA A 56 30.04 18.10 -4.58
N VAL A 57 29.52 17.34 -3.61
CA VAL A 57 28.31 16.50 -3.76
C VAL A 57 27.03 17.35 -3.66
N VAL A 58 27.14 18.61 -3.22
CA VAL A 58 26.02 19.46 -2.86
C VAL A 58 26.07 20.76 -3.65
N THR A 59 25.48 20.77 -4.86
CA THR A 59 25.28 21.97 -5.69
C THR A 59 24.19 22.88 -5.11
N ILE A 60 24.39 23.42 -3.91
CA ILE A 60 23.43 24.34 -3.26
C ILE A 60 23.66 25.81 -3.67
N THR A 61 24.76 26.15 -4.33
CA THR A 61 25.09 27.56 -4.63
C THR A 61 24.33 28.14 -5.84
N ALA A 62 23.88 27.33 -6.80
CA ALA A 62 23.16 27.83 -7.97
C ALA A 62 21.66 28.10 -7.71
N ALA A 63 21.02 27.34 -6.81
CA ALA A 63 19.57 27.42 -6.58
C ALA A 63 19.12 28.71 -5.87
N LYS A 64 20.01 29.37 -5.10
CA LYS A 64 19.70 30.64 -4.43
C LYS A 64 19.66 31.83 -5.41
N LYS A 65 20.41 31.77 -6.52
CA LYS A 65 20.47 32.85 -7.52
C LYS A 65 19.21 32.89 -8.39
N LEU A 66 18.69 31.72 -8.78
CA LEU A 66 17.48 31.58 -9.60
C LEU A 66 16.19 31.97 -8.84
N LYS A 67 16.08 31.65 -7.54
CA LYS A 67 14.93 32.07 -6.73
C LYS A 67 14.83 33.60 -6.58
N LYS A 68 15.97 34.28 -6.40
CA LYS A 68 16.03 35.74 -6.25
C LYS A 68 15.70 36.49 -7.54
N GLU A 69 15.91 35.88 -8.71
CA GLU A 69 15.54 36.43 -10.02
C GLU A 69 14.05 36.27 -10.34
N HIS A 70 13.48 35.11 -10.00
CA HIS A 70 12.05 34.83 -10.19
C HIS A 70 11.17 35.73 -9.31
N ASP A 71 11.57 35.94 -8.05
CA ASP A 71 10.81 36.78 -7.11
C ASP A 71 10.88 38.28 -7.47
N LYS A 72 11.97 38.73 -8.11
CA LYS A 72 12.08 40.10 -8.65
C LYS A 72 11.17 40.33 -9.85
N LYS A 73 11.06 39.36 -10.76
CA LYS A 73 10.17 39.45 -11.95
C LYS A 73 8.69 39.49 -11.55
N ILE A 74 8.28 38.71 -10.54
CA ILE A 74 6.90 38.73 -10.01
C ILE A 74 6.58 40.05 -9.31
N ALA A 75 7.56 40.69 -8.66
CA ALA A 75 7.38 41.99 -8.00
C ALA A 75 7.23 43.15 -8.99
N GLU A 76 7.86 43.09 -10.18
CA GLU A 76 7.72 44.11 -11.23
C GLU A 76 6.39 44.03 -12.00
N GLU A 77 5.85 42.82 -12.23
CA GLU A 77 4.53 42.67 -12.88
C GLU A 77 3.37 43.18 -12.02
N LYS A 78 3.45 43.03 -10.69
CA LYS A 78 2.42 43.55 -9.77
C LYS A 78 2.40 45.07 -9.66
N LYS A 79 3.50 45.76 -9.98
CA LYS A 79 3.57 47.23 -10.00
C LYS A 79 2.98 47.85 -11.27
N LYS A 80 2.84 47.09 -12.36
CA LYS A 80 2.26 47.59 -13.63
C LYS A 80 0.73 47.56 -13.69
N ARG A 81 0.05 46.84 -12.78
CA ARG A 81 -1.43 46.70 -12.78
C ARG A 81 -2.21 47.70 -11.89
N LYS A 82 -1.58 48.77 -11.37
CA LYS A 82 -2.21 49.75 -10.43
C LYS A 82 -2.30 51.20 -10.93
N LYS A 83 -2.46 51.42 -12.24
CA LYS A 83 -2.91 52.70 -12.83
C LYS A 83 -3.92 52.28 -13.92
N THR A 84 -5.22 52.61 -13.91
CA THR A 84 -5.89 53.93 -13.85
C THR A 84 -7.42 53.70 -13.62
N PRO A 85 -8.29 54.73 -13.43
CA PRO A 85 -9.16 54.83 -12.25
C PRO A 85 -10.68 54.72 -12.51
N GLN A 86 -11.42 54.43 -11.44
CA GLN A 86 -12.87 54.58 -11.32
C GLN A 86 -13.32 56.05 -11.33
N LYS A 87 -14.44 56.34 -11.99
CA LYS A 87 -15.38 57.47 -11.78
C LYS A 87 -16.77 56.93 -12.12
N SER A 88 -17.90 57.23 -11.49
CA SER A 88 -18.27 57.71 -10.15
C SER A 88 -19.82 57.78 -10.15
N LEU A 89 -20.46 57.10 -9.20
CA LEU A 89 -21.72 57.42 -8.50
C LEU A 89 -23.08 57.67 -9.21
N LYS A 90 -24.11 57.13 -8.53
CA LYS A 90 -25.55 57.56 -8.37
C LYS A 90 -26.58 56.92 -9.32
N LYS A 91 -27.52 56.11 -8.78
CA LYS A 91 -28.92 56.45 -8.33
C LYS A 91 -29.87 56.24 -9.53
N SER A 92 -31.01 55.55 -9.55
CA SER A 92 -32.12 55.18 -8.64
C SER A 92 -32.95 54.09 -9.40
N LYS A 93 -33.49 53.05 -8.76
CA LYS A 93 -34.88 52.92 -8.24
C LYS A 93 -35.99 52.75 -9.30
N GLU A 94 -36.72 51.64 -9.15
CA GLU A 94 -38.11 51.32 -9.54
C GLU A 94 -38.47 51.07 -11.02
N GLU A 95 -38.88 49.82 -11.31
CA GLU A 95 -40.19 49.37 -11.84
C GLU A 95 -40.05 47.88 -12.27
N ASN A 96 -40.66 46.94 -11.54
CA ASN A 96 -41.87 46.17 -11.90
C ASN A 96 -41.78 45.44 -13.26
N LYS A 97 -42.32 44.26 -13.52
CA LYS A 97 -43.09 43.20 -12.84
C LYS A 97 -43.60 42.36 -14.05
N GLU A 98 -43.99 41.11 -13.81
CA GLU A 98 -44.65 40.21 -14.79
C GLU A 98 -43.68 39.65 -15.88
N GLU A 99 -43.62 38.35 -16.16
CA GLU A 99 -44.64 37.33 -16.03
C GLU A 99 -44.01 35.94 -15.85
N SER A 100 -44.73 35.09 -15.14
CA SER A 100 -44.43 33.70 -14.81
C SER A 100 -45.53 32.85 -15.43
N LYS A 101 -45.20 31.61 -15.81
CA LYS A 101 -46.01 30.36 -15.69
C LYS A 101 -45.85 29.46 -16.90
N GLU A 102 -46.18 28.18 -16.66
CA GLU A 102 -46.19 27.00 -17.55
C GLU A 102 -44.79 26.34 -17.72
N GLU A 103 -44.52 25.11 -17.24
CA GLU A 103 -45.38 24.02 -16.77
C GLU A 103 -44.65 23.20 -15.69
N ASN A 104 -45.01 23.40 -14.43
CA ASN A 104 -44.77 22.46 -13.34
C ASN A 104 -46.14 21.87 -12.98
N LYS A 105 -46.51 20.78 -13.65
CA LYS A 105 -47.75 20.06 -13.34
C LYS A 105 -47.63 18.59 -13.79
N LYS A 106 -47.05 17.75 -12.92
CA LYS A 106 -47.30 16.29 -12.80
C LYS A 106 -46.47 15.68 -11.65
N GLU A 107 -46.54 16.30 -10.48
CA GLU A 107 -46.36 15.61 -9.20
C GLU A 107 -47.58 15.99 -8.36
N GLU A 108 -48.57 15.10 -8.33
CA GLU A 108 -49.55 14.91 -7.24
C GLU A 108 -50.71 14.06 -7.78
N GLU A 109 -50.52 12.74 -7.79
CA GLU A 109 -51.58 11.77 -7.51
C GLU A 109 -50.95 10.36 -7.42
N LYS A 110 -51.41 9.58 -6.44
CA LYS A 110 -50.92 8.25 -6.00
C LYS A 110 -49.83 8.24 -4.91
N LYS A 111 -50.08 8.98 -3.83
CA LYS A 111 -49.88 8.40 -2.49
C LYS A 111 -51.18 7.72 -2.08
N GLU A 112 -51.27 6.42 -2.30
CA GLU A 112 -51.82 5.47 -1.34
C GLU A 112 -51.55 4.05 -1.83
N GLU A 113 -51.29 3.17 -0.87
CA GLU A 113 -51.06 1.72 -0.95
C GLU A 113 -49.62 1.16 -1.04
N SER A 114 -49.35 0.41 0.03
CA SER A 114 -48.36 -0.63 0.25
C SER A 114 -46.96 -0.20 0.71
N LYS A 115 -46.74 -0.40 2.02
CA LYS A 115 -45.44 -0.53 2.69
C LYS A 115 -44.65 -1.67 2.04
N GLY A 116 -43.99 -1.40 0.92
CA GLY A 116 -43.05 -2.31 0.29
C GLY A 116 -41.73 -2.32 1.04
N ARG A 117 -41.53 -3.32 1.90
CA ARG A 117 -40.23 -3.73 2.43
C ARG A 117 -39.19 -3.62 1.31
N ALA A 118 -38.16 -2.77 1.49
CA ALA A 118 -37.09 -2.60 0.51
C ALA A 118 -36.63 -3.99 0.05
N LYS A 119 -36.79 -4.31 -1.24
CA LYS A 119 -36.42 -5.61 -1.80
C LYS A 119 -34.97 -5.86 -1.42
N ALA A 120 -34.74 -6.79 -0.49
CA ALA A 120 -33.39 -7.15 -0.06
C ALA A 120 -32.56 -7.44 -1.31
N PHE A 121 -31.43 -6.76 -1.46
CA PHE A 121 -30.48 -7.01 -2.52
C PHE A 121 -30.14 -8.50 -2.48
N ARG A 122 -30.71 -9.29 -3.40
CA ARG A 122 -30.36 -10.71 -3.51
C ARG A 122 -29.03 -10.75 -4.25
N PRO A 123 -27.91 -11.10 -3.59
CA PRO A 123 -26.66 -11.32 -4.30
C PRO A 123 -26.90 -12.33 -5.43
N LYS A 124 -26.34 -12.08 -6.63
CA LYS A 124 -26.41 -12.99 -7.80
C LYS A 124 -25.61 -14.27 -7.56
N CYS A 125 -25.97 -15.01 -6.51
CA CYS A 125 -25.34 -16.26 -6.11
C CYS A 125 -26.01 -17.41 -6.86
N LYS A 126 -25.17 -18.27 -7.45
CA LYS A 126 -25.65 -19.40 -8.25
C LYS A 126 -26.42 -20.44 -7.42
N ASN A 127 -26.12 -20.54 -6.12
CA ASN A 127 -26.75 -21.50 -5.21
C ASN A 127 -28.06 -21.00 -4.59
N CYS A 128 -28.48 -19.76 -4.84
CA CYS A 128 -29.78 -19.26 -4.35
C CYS A 128 -30.96 -19.84 -5.15
N GLU A 129 -30.78 -19.98 -6.46
CA GLU A 129 -31.85 -20.41 -7.37
C GLU A 129 -31.84 -21.92 -7.60
N LYS A 130 -30.66 -22.56 -7.50
CA LYS A 130 -30.46 -23.97 -7.85
C LYS A 130 -29.49 -24.63 -6.88
N SER A 131 -29.74 -25.90 -6.55
CA SER A 131 -28.75 -26.73 -5.87
C SER A 131 -27.57 -27.00 -6.79
N ILE A 132 -26.36 -26.63 -6.35
CA ILE A 132 -25.10 -26.92 -7.06
C ILE A 132 -24.26 -27.78 -6.13
N ASN A 133 -23.81 -28.93 -6.63
CA ASN A 133 -23.07 -29.93 -5.86
C ASN A 133 -23.78 -30.34 -4.55
N GLY A 134 -25.11 -30.48 -4.60
CA GLY A 134 -25.93 -30.87 -3.45
C GLY A 134 -26.09 -29.78 -2.39
N PHE A 135 -25.72 -28.52 -2.67
CA PHE A 135 -25.93 -27.40 -1.77
C PHE A 135 -26.80 -26.32 -2.43
N GLN A 136 -27.86 -25.90 -1.74
CA GLN A 136 -28.68 -24.74 -2.09
C GLN A 136 -28.71 -23.80 -0.89
N CYS A 137 -28.61 -22.49 -1.13
CA CYS A 137 -28.67 -21.49 -0.07
C CYS A 137 -30.06 -21.46 0.56
N ASP A 138 -30.10 -21.37 1.89
CA ASP A 138 -31.31 -21.04 2.65
C ASP A 138 -31.41 -19.52 2.91
N GLU A 139 -32.45 -19.09 3.63
CA GLU A 139 -32.67 -17.68 3.96
C GLU A 139 -31.59 -17.08 4.88
N ASN A 140 -30.89 -17.92 5.64
CA ASN A 140 -29.88 -17.50 6.62
C ASN A 140 -28.45 -17.60 6.09
N THR A 141 -28.28 -18.12 4.87
CA THR A 141 -26.98 -18.33 4.26
C THR A 141 -26.33 -16.98 3.98
N ARG A 142 -25.23 -16.70 4.68
CA ARG A 142 -24.44 -15.49 4.46
C ARG A 142 -23.71 -15.59 3.12
N HIS A 143 -23.76 -14.51 2.35
CA HIS A 143 -23.12 -14.42 1.06
C HIS A 143 -21.95 -13.45 1.12
N VAL A 144 -20.84 -13.84 0.50
CA VAL A 144 -19.65 -13.00 0.31
C VAL A 144 -19.39 -12.82 -1.17
N VAL A 145 -18.69 -11.75 -1.54
CA VAL A 145 -18.40 -11.43 -2.95
C VAL A 145 -16.97 -11.85 -3.29
N CYS A 146 -16.82 -12.63 -4.36
CA CYS A 146 -15.51 -13.03 -4.85
C CYS A 146 -14.72 -11.81 -5.34
N THR A 147 -13.50 -11.66 -4.87
CA THR A 147 -12.62 -10.53 -5.20
C THR A 147 -12.22 -10.53 -6.67
N ALA A 148 -12.06 -11.71 -7.27
CA ALA A 148 -11.64 -11.88 -8.66
C ALA A 148 -12.80 -11.71 -9.66
N CYS A 149 -13.93 -12.41 -9.49
CA CYS A 149 -15.02 -12.41 -10.45
C CYS A 149 -16.22 -11.53 -10.08
N LYS A 150 -16.24 -10.94 -8.87
CA LYS A 150 -17.31 -10.09 -8.33
C LYS A 150 -18.68 -10.76 -8.26
N VAL A 151 -18.73 -12.09 -8.35
CA VAL A 151 -19.94 -12.89 -8.16
C VAL A 151 -20.05 -13.26 -6.69
N ALA A 152 -21.27 -13.22 -6.16
CA ALA A 152 -21.54 -13.63 -4.81
C ALA A 152 -21.59 -15.15 -4.67
N PHE A 153 -21.18 -15.67 -3.52
CA PHE A 153 -21.17 -17.09 -3.22
C PHE A 153 -21.44 -17.32 -1.72
N PRO A 154 -21.92 -18.50 -1.32
CA PRO A 154 -22.27 -18.77 0.07
C PRO A 154 -21.01 -18.96 0.91
N LEU A 155 -20.96 -18.30 2.07
CA LEU A 155 -19.94 -18.55 3.08
C LEU A 155 -20.34 -19.78 3.89
N THR A 156 -19.90 -20.96 3.44
CA THR A 156 -20.18 -22.22 4.15
C THR A 156 -19.11 -22.51 5.19
N GLY A 157 -19.49 -22.83 6.42
CA GLY A 157 -18.57 -23.33 7.45
C GLY A 157 -18.18 -24.80 7.28
N LYS A 158 -18.26 -25.33 6.05
CA LYS A 158 -17.95 -26.74 5.78
C LYS A 158 -16.46 -26.99 6.00
N PRO A 159 -16.08 -28.07 6.71
CA PRO A 159 -14.67 -28.42 6.90
C PRO A 159 -14.00 -28.63 5.53
N GLY A 160 -12.81 -28.05 5.38
CA GLY A 160 -12.03 -28.10 4.13
C GLY A 160 -12.33 -26.99 3.12
N ILE A 161 -13.37 -26.16 3.32
CA ILE A 161 -13.65 -25.00 2.47
C ILE A 161 -13.34 -23.72 3.26
N GLN A 162 -12.21 -23.10 2.95
CA GLN A 162 -11.78 -21.80 3.47
C GLN A 162 -11.65 -20.81 2.30
N PRO A 163 -12.73 -20.06 1.98
CA PRO A 163 -12.73 -19.17 0.83
C PRO A 163 -12.05 -17.83 1.10
N GLN A 164 -11.54 -17.60 2.31
CA GLN A 164 -10.92 -16.34 2.73
C GLN A 164 -9.40 -16.50 2.82
N CYS A 165 -8.67 -15.55 2.25
CA CYS A 165 -7.23 -15.46 2.45
C CYS A 165 -6.92 -14.96 3.87
N ILE A 166 -6.04 -15.64 4.60
CA ILE A 166 -5.68 -15.22 5.96
C ILE A 166 -4.88 -13.92 5.99
N CYS A 167 -4.13 -13.60 4.92
CA CYS A 167 -3.29 -12.40 4.84
C CYS A 167 -4.09 -11.17 4.47
N CYS A 168 -4.85 -11.20 3.36
CA CYS A 168 -5.56 -10.02 2.87
C CYS A 168 -7.04 -9.95 3.25
N LYS A 169 -7.59 -10.99 3.90
CA LYS A 169 -9.00 -11.15 4.30
C LYS A 169 -10.02 -11.10 3.15
N ASN A 170 -9.55 -11.08 1.91
CA ASN A 170 -10.39 -11.13 0.72
C ASN A 170 -10.97 -12.54 0.49
N TYR A 171 -12.16 -12.57 -0.10
CA TYR A 171 -12.91 -13.80 -0.40
C TYR A 171 -12.77 -14.23 -1.86
N PHE A 172 -12.68 -15.53 -2.11
CA PHE A 172 -12.51 -16.13 -3.44
C PHE A 172 -13.34 -17.41 -3.59
N CYS A 173 -14.03 -17.56 -4.72
CA CYS A 173 -15.03 -18.63 -4.93
C CYS A 173 -14.47 -19.96 -5.44
N HIS A 174 -13.18 -20.05 -5.79
CA HIS A 174 -12.56 -21.17 -6.48
C HIS A 174 -12.59 -22.50 -5.68
N GLN A 175 -12.67 -22.47 -4.34
CA GLN A 175 -12.87 -23.69 -3.53
C GLN A 175 -14.30 -24.23 -3.60
N HIS A 176 -15.27 -23.40 -3.98
CA HIS A 176 -16.66 -23.82 -4.17
C HIS A 176 -16.93 -24.28 -5.62
N TRP A 177 -16.40 -23.54 -6.60
CA TRP A 177 -16.55 -23.83 -8.02
C TRP A 177 -15.47 -23.13 -8.84
N PRO A 178 -15.20 -23.58 -10.08
CA PRO A 178 -14.30 -22.89 -11.00
C PRO A 178 -14.68 -21.41 -11.16
N CYS A 179 -13.75 -20.52 -10.79
CA CYS A 179 -13.98 -19.09 -10.89
C CYS A 179 -14.18 -18.69 -12.36
N ARG A 180 -15.22 -17.90 -12.65
CA ARG A 180 -15.50 -17.41 -14.02
C ARG A 180 -14.32 -16.62 -14.60
N ARG A 181 -13.59 -15.91 -13.74
CA ARG A 181 -12.36 -15.22 -14.13
C ARG A 181 -11.20 -16.15 -13.80
N GLN A 182 -10.54 -16.67 -14.83
CA GLN A 182 -9.30 -17.42 -14.69
C GLN A 182 -8.18 -16.43 -14.31
N THR A 183 -8.22 -15.94 -13.08
CA THR A 183 -7.15 -15.12 -12.51
C THR A 183 -6.11 -16.00 -11.86
N THR A 184 -4.88 -15.52 -11.81
CA THR A 184 -3.80 -16.11 -10.98
C THR A 184 -4.15 -16.11 -9.50
N ASN A 185 -4.95 -15.14 -9.04
CA ASN A 185 -5.30 -14.96 -7.64
C ASN A 185 -6.43 -15.92 -7.25
N LYS A 186 -6.07 -17.01 -6.56
CA LYS A 186 -6.96 -18.09 -6.10
C LYS A 186 -6.53 -18.47 -4.68
N VAL A 187 -7.48 -18.73 -3.78
CA VAL A 187 -7.14 -19.14 -2.39
C VAL A 187 -6.79 -20.61 -2.29
N SER A 188 -5.52 -20.97 -2.43
CA SER A 188 -5.08 -22.33 -2.18
C SER A 188 -4.49 -22.48 -0.77
N SER A 189 -4.29 -23.72 -0.35
CA SER A 189 -3.37 -24.01 0.74
C SER A 189 -1.98 -23.47 0.37
N LEU A 190 -1.24 -22.94 1.35
CA LEU A 190 0.15 -22.51 1.18
C LEU A 190 1.01 -23.65 0.61
N GLU A 191 0.72 -24.90 1.00
CA GLU A 191 1.37 -26.10 0.46
C GLU A 191 1.23 -26.25 -1.05
N THR A 192 0.06 -25.95 -1.62
CA THR A 192 -0.21 -26.13 -3.05
C THR A 192 0.05 -24.86 -3.85
N PHE A 193 0.45 -23.78 -3.19
CA PHE A 193 0.79 -22.53 -3.83
C PHE A 193 2.00 -22.70 -4.77
N PRO A 194 1.93 -22.22 -6.03
CA PRO A 194 3.01 -22.39 -6.99
C PRO A 194 4.20 -21.50 -6.60
N PHE A 195 5.28 -22.13 -6.14
CA PHE A 195 6.53 -21.44 -5.82
C PHE A 195 7.43 -21.40 -7.07
N VAL A 196 7.30 -20.32 -7.84
CA VAL A 196 8.01 -20.14 -9.13
C VAL A 196 9.48 -19.70 -8.91
N GLY A 197 9.78 -19.10 -7.76
CA GLY A 197 11.11 -18.66 -7.36
C GLY A 197 11.03 -17.61 -6.25
N ILE A 198 12.19 -17.13 -5.80
CA ILE A 198 12.29 -16.10 -4.76
C ILE A 198 11.87 -14.74 -5.33
N PRO A 199 10.80 -14.11 -4.81
CA PRO A 199 10.38 -12.78 -5.26
C PRO A 199 11.43 -11.69 -5.04
N GLN A 200 11.44 -10.66 -5.90
CA GLN A 200 12.39 -9.54 -5.83
C GLN A 200 12.15 -8.62 -4.62
N ASP A 201 11.07 -8.82 -3.89
CA ASP A 201 10.70 -8.08 -2.68
C ASP A 201 10.77 -8.95 -1.41
N ALA A 202 11.17 -10.22 -1.52
CA ALA A 202 11.22 -11.17 -0.40
C ALA A 202 12.10 -10.72 0.77
N LEU A 203 13.14 -9.92 0.50
CA LEU A 203 14.09 -9.41 1.49
C LEU A 203 13.99 -7.88 1.59
N SER A 204 12.77 -7.36 1.78
CA SER A 204 12.50 -5.92 1.93
C SER A 204 13.06 -5.05 0.79
N LYS A 205 13.09 -5.60 -0.43
CA LYS A 205 13.70 -4.97 -1.62
C LYS A 205 15.19 -4.63 -1.44
N ASN A 206 15.91 -5.39 -0.60
CA ASN A 206 17.35 -5.34 -0.49
C ASN A 206 17.97 -6.17 -1.62
N SER A 207 18.56 -5.49 -2.61
CA SER A 207 19.16 -6.14 -3.79
C SER A 207 20.43 -6.91 -3.47
N TYR A 208 21.19 -6.50 -2.46
CA TYR A 208 22.41 -7.20 -2.05
C TYR A 208 22.07 -8.56 -1.46
N GLU A 209 21.20 -8.59 -0.45
CA GLU A 209 20.77 -9.84 0.21
C GLU A 209 20.09 -10.81 -0.76
N GLN A 210 19.33 -10.27 -1.73
CA GLN A 210 18.75 -11.10 -2.77
C GLN A 210 19.78 -11.73 -3.69
N THR A 211 20.87 -11.02 -3.97
CA THR A 211 21.96 -11.55 -4.79
C THR A 211 22.69 -12.65 -4.04
N VAL A 212 23.03 -12.40 -2.77
CA VAL A 212 23.63 -13.39 -1.87
C VAL A 212 22.77 -14.65 -1.77
N LEU A 213 21.46 -14.51 -1.54
CA LEU A 213 20.54 -15.65 -1.45
C LEU A 213 20.42 -16.40 -2.79
N LYS A 214 20.31 -15.68 -3.92
CA LYS A 214 20.26 -16.31 -5.25
C LYS A 214 21.55 -17.07 -5.56
N ASP A 215 22.70 -16.51 -5.21
CA ASP A 215 24.01 -17.15 -5.39
C ASP A 215 24.15 -18.38 -4.50
N PHE A 216 23.70 -18.32 -3.25
CA PHE A 216 23.67 -19.46 -2.34
C PHE A 216 22.77 -20.60 -2.86
N VAL A 217 21.55 -20.28 -3.30
CA VAL A 217 20.61 -21.28 -3.86
C VAL A 217 21.19 -21.93 -5.11
N ARG A 218 21.78 -21.13 -6.00
CA ARG A 218 22.42 -21.61 -7.24
C ARG A 218 23.66 -22.46 -6.96
N GLY A 219 24.53 -22.04 -6.03
CA GLY A 219 25.76 -22.75 -5.69
C GLY A 219 25.52 -24.11 -5.03
N ASN A 220 24.49 -24.21 -4.18
CA ASN A 220 24.12 -25.45 -3.51
C ASN A 220 23.19 -26.36 -4.34
N LYS A 221 22.83 -25.96 -5.57
CA LYS A 221 21.89 -26.69 -6.45
C LYS A 221 20.53 -26.96 -5.79
N PHE A 222 20.09 -26.09 -4.88
CA PHE A 222 18.77 -26.21 -4.27
C PHE A 222 17.69 -25.96 -5.33
N THR A 223 16.78 -26.92 -5.48
CA THR A 223 15.57 -26.70 -6.27
C THR A 223 14.56 -25.86 -5.48
N ASN A 224 13.74 -25.08 -6.18
CA ASN A 224 12.63 -24.35 -5.59
C ASN A 224 11.70 -25.25 -4.75
N ILE A 225 11.53 -26.51 -5.14
CA ILE A 225 10.73 -27.50 -4.43
C ILE A 225 11.41 -27.91 -3.11
N GLN A 226 12.70 -28.22 -3.14
CA GLN A 226 13.46 -28.56 -1.93
C GLN A 226 13.48 -27.39 -0.94
N PHE A 227 13.71 -26.17 -1.44
CA PHE A 227 13.69 -24.96 -0.62
C PHE A 227 12.32 -24.75 0.07
N LYS A 228 11.23 -24.91 -0.69
CA LYS A 228 9.87 -24.85 -0.15
C LYS A 228 9.61 -25.92 0.91
N ASN A 229 10.05 -27.15 0.68
CA ASN A 229 9.87 -28.25 1.63
C ASN A 229 10.68 -28.02 2.91
N ASP A 230 11.92 -27.51 2.82
CA ASP A 230 12.73 -27.18 3.99
C ASP A 230 12.05 -26.08 4.83
N ILE A 231 11.51 -25.04 4.18
CA ILE A 231 10.71 -24.01 4.86
C ILE A 231 9.54 -24.65 5.60
N PHE A 232 8.78 -25.55 4.97
CA PHE A 232 7.65 -26.19 5.65
C PHE A 232 8.06 -27.09 6.81
N THR A 233 9.15 -27.83 6.70
CA THR A 233 9.70 -28.60 7.82
C THR A 233 10.03 -27.68 9.00
N ARG A 234 10.66 -26.53 8.74
CA ARG A 234 10.96 -25.54 9.77
C ARG A 234 9.70 -24.87 10.32
N MET A 235 8.69 -24.62 9.49
CA MET A 235 7.40 -24.08 9.94
C MET A 235 6.63 -25.05 10.85
N GLU A 236 6.83 -26.37 10.69
CA GLU A 236 6.22 -27.36 11.57
C GLU A 236 6.97 -27.50 12.89
N ALA A 237 8.29 -27.31 12.88
CA ALA A 237 9.13 -27.32 14.08
C ALA A 237 9.00 -26.03 14.90
N ASP A 238 9.05 -24.88 14.24
CA ASP A 238 8.99 -23.55 14.84
C ASP A 238 7.57 -22.99 14.71
N GLN A 239 6.88 -22.72 15.82
CA GLN A 239 5.51 -22.18 15.78
C GLN A 239 5.43 -20.65 15.58
N ASN A 240 6.57 -20.00 15.32
CA ASN A 240 6.70 -18.53 15.31
C ASN A 240 6.73 -17.93 13.90
N TRP A 241 5.91 -18.45 12.98
CA TRP A 241 5.78 -17.91 11.62
C TRP A 241 4.58 -16.97 11.51
N ASP A 242 4.67 -15.83 12.20
CA ASP A 242 3.60 -14.84 12.23
C ASP A 242 3.69 -13.85 11.07
N ILE A 243 2.54 -13.60 10.43
CA ILE A 243 2.34 -12.50 9.49
C ILE A 243 1.28 -11.56 10.05
N THR A 244 1.41 -10.27 9.76
CA THR A 244 0.34 -9.31 10.05
C THR A 244 -0.62 -9.29 8.87
N ASP A 245 -1.91 -9.53 9.13
CA ASP A 245 -2.92 -9.43 8.08
C ASP A 245 -3.23 -7.97 7.70
N ALA A 246 -4.07 -7.78 6.68
CA ALA A 246 -4.48 -6.48 6.20
C ALA A 246 -5.22 -5.62 7.24
N LEU A 247 -5.66 -6.21 8.36
CA LEU A 247 -6.31 -5.52 9.48
C LEU A 247 -5.35 -5.23 10.63
N GLY A 248 -4.06 -5.54 10.49
CA GLY A 248 -3.07 -5.34 11.55
C GLY A 248 -3.05 -6.45 12.60
N VAL A 249 -3.78 -7.55 12.40
CA VAL A 249 -3.85 -8.66 13.36
C VAL A 249 -2.80 -9.70 13.02
N LYS A 250 -2.08 -10.19 14.03
CA LYS A 250 -1.12 -11.29 13.86
C LYS A 250 -1.85 -12.57 13.51
N GLN A 251 -1.36 -13.25 12.47
CA GLN A 251 -1.84 -14.53 11.99
C GLN A 251 -0.65 -15.48 11.90
N THR A 252 -0.76 -16.65 12.50
CA THR A 252 0.29 -17.67 12.38
C THR A 252 0.10 -18.44 11.06
N LEU A 253 1.11 -18.40 10.20
CA LEU A 253 1.15 -19.15 8.96
C LEU A 253 1.47 -20.61 9.25
N ARG A 254 0.70 -21.49 8.61
CA ARG A 254 0.89 -22.94 8.61
C ARG A 254 0.88 -23.44 7.18
N LYS A 255 1.39 -24.65 6.98
CA LYS A 255 1.41 -25.34 5.68
C LYS A 255 0.01 -25.40 5.02
N ASN A 256 -1.04 -25.58 5.83
CA ASN A 256 -2.43 -25.65 5.41
C ASN A 256 -3.18 -24.30 5.44
N SER A 257 -2.49 -23.19 5.70
CA SER A 257 -3.09 -21.85 5.70
C SER A 257 -3.62 -21.48 4.31
N SER A 258 -4.81 -20.88 4.29
CA SER A 258 -5.49 -20.44 3.08
C SER A 258 -4.97 -19.08 2.61
N ILE A 259 -4.24 -19.04 1.49
CA ILE A 259 -3.61 -17.84 0.92
C ILE A 259 -3.98 -17.64 -0.55
N CYS A 260 -4.08 -16.38 -1.00
CA CYS A 260 -4.50 -16.01 -2.37
C CYS A 260 -3.37 -15.70 -3.34
#